data_AF-A0AA91I499-F1
#
_entry.id   AF-A0AA91I499-F1
#
_cell.length_a   1.000
_cell.length_b   1.000
_cell.length_c   1.000
_cell.angle_alpha   90.00
_cell.angle_beta   90.00
_cell.angle_gamma   90.00
#
_symmetry.space_group_name_H-M   'P 1'
#
loop_
_entity.id
_entity.type
_entity.pdbx_description
1 polymer ?
#
loop_
_entity_poly.entity_id
_entity_poly.type
_entity_poly.pdbx_seq_one_letter_code
_entity_poly.pdbx_strand_id
1 'polypeptide(L)' 'MTVSKPIPTELLDSLLANYQKPEDLIGENGLLKQLTKALVERALEAEMTDHLGHGKHDRSPIPTAMPVMARAVRH' A
#
# COMPACT_ATOMS: atom_id res chain seq x y z
N MET A 1 -1.57 -15.58 -3.64
CA MET A 1 -0.61 -16.11 -2.64
C MET A 1 0.56 -15.15 -2.61
N THR A 2 0.55 -14.17 -1.72
CA THR A 2 1.62 -13.16 -1.65
C THR A 2 2.90 -13.82 -1.19
N VAL A 3 3.95 -13.66 -1.98
CA VAL A 3 5.28 -14.23 -1.70
C VAL A 3 5.89 -13.44 -0.55
N SER A 4 5.97 -14.03 0.64
CA SER A 4 6.68 -13.43 1.77
C SER A 4 8.16 -13.36 1.43
N LYS A 5 8.66 -12.15 1.12
CA LYS A 5 10.10 -11.93 1.04
C LYS A 5 10.70 -12.25 2.41
N PRO A 6 11.80 -13.03 2.48
CA PRO A 6 12.48 -13.28 3.73
C PRO A 6 12.97 -11.96 4.32
N ILE A 7 12.94 -11.84 5.64
CA ILE A 7 13.50 -10.69 6.34
C ILE A 7 15.02 -10.71 6.09
N PRO A 8 15.63 -9.61 5.60
CA PRO A 8 17.07 -9.55 5.40
C PRO A 8 17.84 -9.81 6.70
N THR A 9 18.88 -10.62 6.65
CA THR A 9 19.72 -10.93 7.81
C THR A 9 20.37 -9.68 8.40
N GLU A 10 20.84 -8.76 7.54
CA GLU A 10 21.44 -7.48 7.98
C GLU A 10 20.48 -6.63 8.83
N LEU A 11 19.18 -6.71 8.55
CA LEU A 11 18.16 -6.01 9.35
C LEU A 11 17.98 -6.71 10.70
N LEU A 12 18.00 -8.04 10.75
CA LEU A 12 17.95 -8.79 12.00
C LEU A 12 19.19 -8.50 12.86
N ASP A 13 20.38 -8.47 12.26
CA ASP A 13 21.63 -8.15 12.94
C ASP A 13 21.60 -6.73 13.50
N SER A 14 21.09 -5.77 12.73
CA SER A 14 20.93 -4.38 13.17
C SER A 14 19.93 -4.25 14.33
N LEU A 15 18.82 -4.98 14.27
CA LEU A 15 17.80 -5.01 15.33
C LEU A 15 18.33 -5.65 16.62
N LEU A 16 19.19 -6.67 16.51
CA LEU A 16 19.74 -7.42 17.63
C LEU A 16 21.12 -6.92 18.09
N ALA A 17 21.68 -5.87 17.47
CA ALA A 17 23.03 -5.38 17.73
C ALA A 17 23.32 -5.09 19.21
N ASN A 18 22.31 -4.63 19.96
CA ASN A 18 22.41 -4.29 21.39
C ASN A 18 21.67 -5.28 22.30
N TYR A 19 21.27 -6.44 21.79
CA TYR A 19 20.58 -7.45 22.58
C TYR A 19 21.53 -8.04 23.62
N GLN A 20 21.16 -7.99 24.90
CA GLN A 20 21.96 -8.55 25.99
C GLN A 20 21.18 -9.57 26.82
N LYS A 21 19.88 -9.34 27.02
CA LYS A 21 19.03 -10.19 27.86
C LYS A 21 17.63 -10.34 27.28
N PRO A 22 16.88 -11.40 27.64
CA PRO A 22 15.54 -11.64 27.12
C PRO A 22 14.58 -10.45 27.28
N GLU A 23 14.71 -9.69 28.38
CA GLU A 23 13.88 -8.53 28.66
C GLU A 23 14.06 -7.40 27.62
N ASP A 24 15.21 -7.31 26.94
CA ASP A 24 15.43 -6.33 25.87
C ASP A 24 14.61 -6.67 24.62
N LEU A 25 14.22 -7.92 24.44
CA LEU A 25 13.43 -8.39 23.30
C LEU A 25 11.93 -8.44 23.63
N ILE A 26 11.57 -9.03 24.78
CA ILE A 26 10.19 -9.34 25.17
C ILE A 26 9.68 -8.60 26.42
N GLY A 27 10.53 -7.82 27.09
CA GLY A 27 10.15 -7.07 28.29
C GLY A 27 9.18 -5.92 28.00
N GLU A 28 8.77 -5.21 29.05
CA GLU A 28 7.79 -4.13 28.95
C GLU A 28 8.21 -3.01 27.97
N ASN A 29 9.52 -2.79 27.82
CA ASN A 29 10.12 -1.86 26.87
C ASN A 29 10.92 -2.58 25.77
N GLY A 30 10.67 -3.87 25.58
CA GLY A 30 11.40 -4.73 24.66
C GLY A 30 11.17 -4.37 23.19
N LEU A 31 12.12 -4.76 22.37
CA LEU A 31 12.17 -4.48 20.94
C LEU A 31 10.91 -4.93 20.19
N LEU A 32 10.34 -6.10 20.51
CA LEU A 32 9.14 -6.61 19.82
C LEU A 32 7.92 -5.72 20.04
N LYS A 33 7.76 -5.16 21.23
CA LYS A 33 6.66 -4.24 21.55
C LYS A 33 6.82 -2.94 20.76
N GLN A 34 8.04 -2.41 20.71
CA GLN A 34 8.35 -1.20 19.94
C GLN A 34 8.13 -1.43 18.44
N LEU A 35 8.62 -2.56 17.90
CA LEU A 35 8.46 -2.93 16.50
C LEU A 35 6.99 -3.11 16.11
N THR A 36 6.22 -3.81 16.94
CA THR A 36 4.78 -4.01 16.71
C THR A 36 4.04 -2.67 16.66
N LYS A 37 4.33 -1.77 17.61
CA LYS A 37 3.75 -0.42 17.61
C LYS A 37 4.08 0.34 16.32
N ALA A 38 5.35 0.38 15.93
CA ALA A 38 5.78 1.08 14.72
C ALA A 38 5.15 0.51 13.44
N LEU A 39 4.98 -0.81 13.35
CA LEU A 39 4.30 -1.45 12.23
C LEU A 39 2.82 -1.07 12.15
N VAL A 40 2.12 -1.07 13.29
CA VAL A 40 0.70 -0.67 13.36
C VAL A 40 0.54 0.80 12.98
N GLU A 41 1.37 1.69 13.51
CA GLU A 41 1.35 3.12 13.18
C GLU A 41 1.62 3.35 11.69
N ARG A 42 2.62 2.66 11.11
CA ARG A 42 2.91 2.78 9.68
C ARG A 42 1.80 2.20 8.80
N ALA A 43 1.18 1.10 9.20
CA ALA A 43 0.05 0.54 8.47
C ALA A 43 -1.13 1.51 8.47
N LEU A 44 -1.42 2.13 9.63
CA LEU A 44 -2.44 3.15 9.74
C LEU A 44 -2.14 4.39 8.88
N GLU A 45 -0.90 4.88 8.90
CA GLU A 45 -0.45 5.98 8.01
C GLU A 45 -0.57 5.61 6.53
N ALA A 46 -0.23 4.36 6.17
CA ALA A 46 -0.35 3.86 4.81
C ALA A 46 -1.82 3.81 4.37
N GLU A 47 -2.74 3.34 5.23
CA GLU A 47 -4.19 3.37 4.95
C GLU A 47 -4.70 4.81 4.78
N MET A 48 -4.23 5.75 5.59
CA MET A 48 -4.61 7.17 5.44
C MET A 48 -4.07 7.80 4.16
N THR A 49 -2.90 7.37 3.68
CA THR A 49 -2.29 7.89 2.44
C THR A 49 -2.77 7.17 1.17
N ASP A 50 -3.24 5.93 1.27
CA ASP A 50 -3.73 5.10 0.16
C ASP A 50 -5.25 5.24 -0.09
N HIS A 51 -5.95 6.04 0.72
CA HIS A 51 -7.39 6.32 0.56
C HIS A 51 -7.75 7.62 -0.20
N LEU A 52 -6.95 8.00 -1.20
CA LEU A 52 -7.41 8.91 -2.28
C LEU A 52 -7.04 8.38 -3.69
N GLY A 53 -7.11 7.07 -3.91
CA GLY A 53 -6.90 6.44 -5.22
C GLY A 53 -8.16 5.78 -5.79
N HIS A 54 -8.83 6.47 -6.71
CA HIS A 54 -10.04 6.06 -7.43
C HIS A 54 -10.05 4.62 -7.97
N GLY A 55 -11.22 3.97 -7.91
CA GLY A 55 -11.41 2.69 -8.60
C GLY A 55 -12.84 2.17 -8.73
N LYS A 56 -13.89 3.02 -8.80
CA LYS A 56 -15.26 2.57 -9.18
C LYS A 56 -16.09 3.68 -9.84
N HIS A 57 -15.64 4.21 -10.97
CA HIS A 57 -16.53 4.69 -12.04
C HIS A 57 -15.74 4.68 -13.35
N ASP A 58 -15.42 3.47 -13.77
CA ASP A 58 -15.22 3.19 -15.19
C ASP A 58 -16.58 3.30 -15.87
N ARG A 59 -16.91 4.50 -16.34
CA ARG A 59 -17.87 4.72 -17.41
C ARG A 59 -17.31 5.81 -18.31
N SER A 60 -16.44 5.37 -19.20
CA SER A 60 -16.17 6.00 -20.49
C SER A 60 -17.40 6.78 -20.99
N PRO A 61 -17.26 8.08 -21.34
CA PRO A 61 -18.36 8.81 -21.93
C PRO A 61 -18.62 8.19 -23.31
N ILE A 62 -19.72 7.45 -23.41
CA ILE A 62 -20.27 6.95 -24.67
C ILE A 62 -20.60 8.19 -25.52
N PRO A 63 -19.97 8.44 -26.68
CA PRO A 63 -20.39 9.50 -27.56
C PRO A 63 -21.53 8.96 -28.43
N THR A 64 -22.73 8.79 -27.85
CA THR A 64 -23.94 8.51 -28.61
C THR A 64 -24.62 9.82 -28.98
N ALA A 65 -24.12 10.48 -30.02
CA ALA A 65 -24.87 11.49 -30.75
C ALA A 65 -24.45 11.48 -32.21
N MET A 66 -25.27 10.82 -33.05
CA MET A 66 -25.30 11.07 -34.48
C MET A 66 -25.78 12.51 -34.72
N PRO A 67 -25.23 13.20 -35.72
CA PRO A 67 -26.09 13.93 -36.64
C PRO A 67 -25.92 13.35 -38.04
N VAL A 68 -27.03 12.87 -38.61
CA VAL A 68 -27.12 12.57 -40.03
C VAL A 68 -27.03 13.89 -40.80
N MET A 69 -25.88 14.16 -41.41
CA MET A 69 -25.75 15.21 -42.42
C MET A 69 -25.71 14.53 -43.77
N ALA A 70 -26.87 14.47 -44.42
CA ALA A 70 -27.03 14.03 -45.80
C ALA A 70 -26.17 14.91 -46.71
N ARG A 71 -25.09 14.34 -47.24
CA ARG A 71 -24.19 14.98 -48.21
C ARG A 71 -24.64 14.65 -49.64
N ALA A 72 -25.11 15.70 -50.31
CA ALA A 72 -24.95 15.99 -51.73
C ALA A 72 -25.16 14.84 -52.74
N VAL A 73 -26.33 14.85 -53.39
CA VAL A 73 -26.48 14.33 -54.75
C VAL A 73 -25.71 15.27 -55.68
N ARG A 74 -24.67 14.75 -56.33
CA ARG A 74 -24.11 15.31 -57.56
C ARG A 74 -25.11 15.05 -58.68
N HIS A 75 -25.54 16.11 -59.36
CA HIS A 75 -25.72 16.15 -60.81
C HIS A 75 -25.58 17.59 -61.28
#